data_AF-A0A5K3EMS0-F1
#
_entry.id   AF-A0A5K3EMS0-F1
#
_cell.length_a   1.000
_cell.length_b   1.000
_cell.length_c   1.000
_cell.angle_alpha   90.00
_cell.angle_beta   90.00
_cell.angle_gamma   90.00
#
_symmetry.space_group_name_H-M   'P 1'
#
loop_
_entity.id
_entity.type
_entity.pdbx_description
1 polymer ?
#
loop_
_entity_poly.entity_id
_entity_poly.type
_entity_poly.pdbx_seq_one_letter_code
_entity_poly.pdbx_strand_id
1 'polypeptide(L)'
;MVEDEASGSSDGPKINPYKMGTYDLVRMRINKLMEKPDVPVVIPESSRKKQPKAPPDFVRNVWGSAAGVGSGDFHIYRGIRRREYARLEFIEQQAKEVRP
;
A
#
# COMPACT_ATOMS: atom_id res chain seq x y z
N MET A 1 -14.62 -42.25 -2.79
CA MET A 1 -14.36 -42.17 -1.34
C MET A 1 -13.15 -41.27 -1.15
N VAL A 2 -13.38 -39.97 -1.00
CA VAL A 2 -12.38 -39.01 -0.53
C VAL A 2 -13.09 -38.25 0.58
N GLU A 3 -12.70 -38.55 1.82
CA GLU A 3 -13.23 -37.95 3.03
C GLU A 3 -12.36 -36.73 3.34
N ASP A 4 -12.80 -35.54 2.94
CA ASP A 4 -12.24 -34.27 3.38
C ASP A 4 -13.31 -33.55 4.20
N GLU A 5 -13.35 -33.78 5.51
CA GLU A 5 -13.97 -32.85 6.47
C GLU A 5 -13.44 -33.14 7.89
N ALA A 6 -12.20 -32.76 8.16
CA ALA A 6 -11.72 -32.62 9.53
C ALA A 6 -11.94 -31.18 9.99
N SER A 7 -13.16 -30.90 10.47
CA SER A 7 -13.51 -29.65 11.14
C SER A 7 -12.64 -29.50 12.41
N GLY A 8 -11.61 -28.66 12.35
CA GLY A 8 -10.76 -28.35 13.49
C GLY A 8 -11.58 -27.72 14.63
N SER A 9 -11.68 -28.41 15.76
CA SER A 9 -12.33 -27.91 16.97
C SER A 9 -11.54 -26.72 17.52
N SER A 10 -12.19 -25.56 17.63
CA SER A 10 -11.60 -24.33 18.17
C SER A 10 -11.60 -24.31 19.71
N ASP A 11 -11.30 -25.43 20.36
CA ASP A 11 -11.40 -25.60 21.82
C ASP A 11 -10.03 -25.42 22.51
N GLY A 12 -9.34 -24.36 22.13
CA GLY A 12 -8.10 -23.92 22.76
C GLY A 12 -8.36 -22.88 23.86
N PRO A 13 -7.51 -22.80 24.91
CA PRO A 13 -7.63 -21.74 25.90
C PRO A 13 -7.62 -20.38 25.21
N LYS A 14 -8.61 -19.54 25.52
CA LYS A 14 -8.74 -18.18 24.94
C LYS A 14 -7.59 -17.33 25.49
N ILE A 15 -6.51 -17.20 24.71
CA ILE A 15 -5.34 -16.43 25.12
C ILE A 15 -5.64 -14.94 24.94
N ASN A 16 -5.48 -14.17 26.01
CA ASN A 16 -5.65 -12.72 25.98
C ASN A 16 -4.51 -12.07 25.18
N PRO A 17 -4.79 -11.37 24.07
CA PRO A 17 -3.76 -10.84 23.17
C PRO A 17 -2.88 -9.76 23.81
N TYR A 18 -3.33 -9.15 24.90
CA TYR A 18 -2.64 -8.06 25.60
C TYR A 18 -1.71 -8.51 26.75
N LYS A 19 -1.63 -9.81 27.07
CA LYS A 19 -0.76 -10.36 28.13
C LYS A 19 0.39 -11.21 27.58
N MET A 20 0.67 -11.07 26.30
CA MET A 20 1.53 -11.97 25.53
C MET A 20 2.97 -11.46 25.50
N GLY A 21 3.94 -12.32 25.83
CA GLY A 21 5.36 -11.98 25.73
C GLY A 21 5.87 -11.93 24.29
N THR A 22 7.08 -11.43 24.08
CA THR A 22 7.75 -11.44 22.77
C THR A 22 7.88 -12.86 22.20
N TYR A 23 8.22 -13.84 23.06
CA TYR A 23 8.33 -15.25 22.72
C TYR A 23 7.02 -15.87 22.26
N ASP A 24 5.92 -15.52 22.92
CA ASP A 24 4.61 -16.07 22.60
C ASP A 24 4.08 -15.55 21.25
N LEU A 25 4.35 -14.29 20.92
CA LEU A 25 4.05 -13.73 19.58
C LEU A 25 4.81 -14.46 18.47
N VAL A 26 6.09 -14.79 18.71
CA VAL A 26 6.92 -15.55 17.76
C VAL A 26 6.39 -16.98 17.64
N ARG A 27 6.10 -17.65 18.76
CA ARG A 27 5.53 -19.00 18.78
C ARG A 27 4.23 -19.10 17.98
N MET A 28 3.33 -18.13 18.12
CA MET A 28 2.09 -18.07 17.33
C MET A 28 2.35 -17.92 15.83
N ARG A 29 3.29 -17.04 15.43
CA ARG A 29 3.66 -16.87 14.01
C ARG A 29 4.26 -18.14 13.43
N ILE A 30 5.14 -18.82 14.18
CA ILE A 30 5.74 -20.10 13.76
C ILE A 30 4.66 -21.15 13.56
N ASN A 31 3.76 -21.34 14.54
CA ASN A 31 2.68 -22.32 14.43
C ASN A 31 1.84 -22.07 13.17
N LYS A 32 1.47 -20.81 12.90
CA LYS A 32 0.73 -20.43 11.70
C LYS A 32 1.46 -20.73 10.39
N LEU A 33 2.78 -20.60 10.36
CA LEU A 33 3.59 -20.95 9.19
C LEU A 33 3.69 -22.47 9.00
N MET A 34 3.71 -23.23 10.09
CA MET A 34 3.83 -24.70 10.06
C MET A 34 2.53 -25.43 9.71
N GLU A 35 1.37 -24.77 9.80
CA GLU A 35 0.07 -25.34 9.40
C GLU A 35 0.00 -25.73 7.91
N LYS A 36 0.76 -25.05 7.04
CA LYS A 36 0.79 -25.28 5.58
C LYS A 36 2.21 -25.19 5.03
N PRO A 37 3.04 -26.23 5.17
CA PRO A 37 4.44 -26.20 4.74
C PRO A 37 4.63 -26.18 3.22
N ASP A 38 3.64 -26.64 2.44
CA ASP A 38 3.72 -26.71 0.98
C ASP A 38 3.53 -25.35 0.29
N VAL A 39 3.01 -24.35 1.00
CA VAL A 39 2.75 -23.01 0.45
C VAL A 39 4.01 -22.15 0.58
N PRO A 40 4.56 -21.61 -0.51
CA PRO A 40 5.73 -20.74 -0.43
C PRO A 40 5.40 -19.44 0.33
N VAL A 41 6.24 -19.10 1.30
CA VAL A 41 6.10 -17.87 2.09
C VAL A 41 6.59 -16.69 1.25
N VAL A 42 5.70 -15.73 0.98
CA VAL A 42 6.06 -14.48 0.30
C VAL A 42 6.75 -13.54 1.28
N ILE A 43 8.08 -13.40 1.14
CA ILE A 43 8.83 -12.36 1.84
C ILE A 43 8.56 -11.04 1.10
N PRO A 44 8.06 -9.99 1.79
CA PRO A 44 7.85 -8.71 1.13
C PRO A 44 9.19 -8.14 0.68
N GLU A 45 9.29 -7.76 -0.59
CA GLU A 45 10.43 -7.00 -1.08
C GLU A 45 10.54 -5.66 -0.33
N SER A 46 11.75 -5.11 -0.27
CA SER A 46 12.00 -3.80 0.34
C SER A 46 11.01 -2.77 -0.21
N SER A 47 10.41 -1.98 0.68
CA SER A 47 9.36 -1.04 0.30
C SER A 47 9.89 -0.04 -0.72
N ARG A 48 9.28 -0.03 -1.91
CA ARG A 48 9.67 0.93 -2.96
C ARG A 48 9.47 2.35 -2.44
N LYS A 49 10.47 3.22 -2.67
CA LYS A 49 10.36 4.66 -2.37
C LYS A 49 9.09 5.19 -3.05
N LYS A 50 8.27 5.95 -2.33
CA LYS A 50 7.04 6.55 -2.87
C LYS A 50 7.41 7.61 -3.90
N GLN A 51 7.18 7.31 -5.17
CA GLN A 51 7.45 8.20 -6.30
C GLN A 51 6.15 8.90 -6.73
N PRO A 52 6.18 10.19 -7.11
CA PRO A 52 5.03 10.86 -7.71
C PRO A 52 4.68 10.19 -9.04
N LYS A 53 3.38 10.10 -9.35
CA LYS A 53 2.91 9.52 -10.61
C LYS A 53 3.35 10.41 -11.78
N ALA A 54 3.90 9.78 -12.83
CA ALA A 54 4.25 10.47 -14.06
C ALA A 54 3.01 11.17 -14.69
N PRO A 55 3.19 12.35 -15.30
CA PRO A 55 2.12 13.01 -16.04
C PRO A 55 1.67 12.13 -17.23
N PRO A 56 0.38 12.12 -17.60
CA PRO A 56 -0.07 11.46 -18.82
C PRO A 56 0.52 12.14 -20.06
N ASP A 57 0.87 11.37 -21.08
CA ASP A 57 1.44 11.89 -22.33
C ASP A 57 0.45 12.75 -23.12
N PHE A 58 -0.82 12.35 -23.14
CA PHE A 58 -1.87 13.05 -23.89
C PHE A 58 -3.11 13.28 -23.02
N VAL A 59 -3.53 14.55 -22.95
CA VAL A 59 -4.83 14.94 -22.42
C VAL A 59 -5.80 15.03 -23.59
N ARG A 60 -6.76 14.11 -23.66
CA ARG A 60 -7.72 14.02 -24.77
C ARG A 60 -8.86 15.02 -24.67
N ASN A 61 -9.13 15.54 -23.48
CA ASN A 61 -10.33 16.32 -23.16
C ASN A 61 -9.96 17.78 -22.90
N VAL A 62 -9.28 18.41 -23.86
CA VAL A 62 -8.87 19.82 -23.77
C VAL A 62 -9.89 20.67 -24.52
N TRP A 63 -10.45 21.67 -23.85
CA TRP A 63 -11.33 22.65 -24.49
C TRP A 63 -10.49 23.74 -25.18
N GLY A 64 -11.04 24.37 -26.23
CA GLY A 64 -10.31 25.38 -27.00
C GLY A 64 -9.77 26.53 -26.14
N SER A 65 -8.63 27.10 -26.52
CA SER A 65 -7.89 28.10 -25.71
C SER A 65 -8.66 29.38 -25.42
N ALA A 66 -9.67 29.71 -26.24
CA ALA A 66 -10.54 30.87 -26.07
C ALA A 66 -11.88 30.54 -25.41
N ALA A 67 -12.12 29.28 -25.01
CA ALA A 67 -13.34 28.94 -24.31
C ALA A 67 -13.31 29.45 -22.87
N GLY A 68 -14.47 29.87 -22.38
CA GLY A 68 -14.62 30.37 -21.02
C GLY A 68 -14.41 29.29 -19.96
N VAL A 69 -14.35 29.74 -18.71
CA VAL A 69 -14.24 28.85 -17.54
C VAL A 69 -15.49 28.00 -17.39
N GLY A 70 -15.32 26.68 -17.45
CA GLY A 70 -16.35 25.69 -17.16
C GLY A 70 -16.48 25.43 -15.66
N SER A 71 -17.60 24.84 -15.25
CA SER A 71 -17.88 24.50 -13.85
C SER A 71 -16.89 23.48 -13.24
N GLY A 72 -16.20 22.70 -14.08
CA GLY A 72 -15.20 21.72 -13.67
C GLY A 72 -13.77 22.25 -13.55
N ASP A 73 -13.47 23.43 -14.09
CA ASP A 73 -12.09 23.91 -14.23
C ASP A 73 -11.42 24.17 -12.88
N PHE A 74 -12.20 24.61 -11.89
CA PHE A 74 -11.72 24.75 -10.52
C PHE A 74 -11.22 23.41 -9.95
N HIS A 75 -11.96 22.33 -10.17
CA HIS A 75 -11.57 21.00 -9.68
C HIS A 75 -10.38 20.42 -10.45
N ILE A 76 -10.29 20.70 -11.75
CA ILE A 76 -9.14 20.34 -12.58
C ILE A 76 -7.88 21.03 -12.03
N TYR A 77 -7.91 22.35 -11.85
CA TYR A 77 -6.80 23.11 -11.27
C TYR A 77 -6.43 22.61 -9.87
N ARG A 78 -7.42 22.42 -8.98
CA ARG A 78 -7.20 21.90 -7.62
C ARG A 78 -6.52 20.53 -7.61
N GLY A 79 -6.83 19.68 -8.59
CA GLY A 79 -6.21 18.35 -8.75
C GLY A 79 -4.79 18.44 -9.30
N ILE A 80 -4.56 19.26 -10.32
CA ILE A 80 -3.24 19.48 -10.91
C ILE A 80 -2.29 20.12 -9.89
N ARG A 81 -2.74 21.16 -9.17
CA ARG A 81 -1.96 21.85 -8.14
C ARG A 81 -1.48 20.91 -7.03
N ARG A 82 -2.35 20.03 -6.53
CA ARG A 82 -1.97 19.03 -5.50
C ARG A 82 -0.94 18.04 -6.02
N ARG A 83 -1.09 17.57 -7.26
CA ARG A 83 -0.10 16.68 -7.90
C ARG A 83 1.24 17.37 -8.05
N GLU A 84 1.24 18.64 -8.46
CA GLU A 84 2.47 19.40 -8.67
C GLU A 84 3.20 19.70 -7.36
N TYR A 85 2.47 20.05 -6.30
CA TYR A 85 3.09 20.25 -4.97
C TYR A 85 3.75 18.98 -4.43
N ALA A 86 3.07 17.83 -4.53
CA ALA A 86 3.66 16.56 -4.14
C ALA A 86 4.91 16.22 -4.98
N ARG A 87 4.92 16.58 -6.27
CA ARG A 87 6.07 16.40 -7.16
C ARG A 87 7.25 17.29 -6.75
N LEU A 88 6.99 18.57 -6.49
CA LEU A 88 8.02 19.53 -6.06
C LEU A 88 8.61 19.17 -4.70
N GLU A 89 7.76 18.80 -3.73
CA GLU A 89 8.20 18.34 -2.42
C GLU A 89 9.11 17.11 -2.55
N PHE A 90 8.74 16.14 -3.40
CA PHE A 90 9.54 14.96 -3.65
C PHE A 90 10.90 15.27 -4.29
N ILE A 91 10.95 16.22 -5.22
CA ILE A 91 12.20 16.68 -5.84
C ILE A 91 13.09 17.38 -4.81
N GLU A 92 12.51 18.22 -3.96
CA GLU A 92 13.23 18.91 -2.89
C GLU A 92 13.82 17.93 -1.87
N GLN A 93 13.04 16.92 -1.46
CA GLN A 93 13.49 15.86 -0.55
C GLN A 93 14.65 15.06 -1.14
N GLN A 94 14.56 14.67 -2.42
CA GLN A 94 15.66 13.99 -3.10
C GLN A 94 16.90 14.87 -3.23
N ALA A 95 16.73 16.15 -3.55
CA ALA A 95 17.84 17.09 -3.66
C ALA A 95 18.58 17.25 -2.31
N LYS A 96 17.85 17.21 -1.18
CA LYS A 96 18.41 17.20 0.18
C LYS A 96 19.14 15.89 0.50
N GLU A 97 18.63 14.74 0.07
CA GLU A 97 19.29 13.43 0.26
C GLU A 97 20.58 13.30 -0.55
N VAL A 98 20.62 13.86 -1.76
CA VAL A 98 21.77 13.80 -2.67
C VAL A 98 22.87 14.79 -2.28
N ARG A 99 22.53 15.93 -1.67
CA ARG A 99 23.53 16.91 -1.20
C ARG A 99 24.19 16.35 0.07
N PRO A 100 25.50 16.03 0.05
CA PRO A 100 26.21 15.50 1.21
C PRO A 100 26.37 16.54 2.33
#